data_AF-A0A8H9IVF0-F1
#
_entry.id   AF-A0A8H9IVF0-F1
#
_cell.length_a   1.000
_cell.length_b   1.000
_cell.length_c   1.000
_cell.angle_alpha   90.00
_cell.angle_beta   90.00
_cell.angle_gamma   90.00
#
_symmetry.space_group_name_H-M   'P 1'
#
loop_
_entity.id
_entity.type
_entity.pdbx_description
1 polymer ?
#
loop_
_entity_poly.entity_id
_entity_poly.type
_entity_poly.pdbx_seq_one_letter_code
_entity_poly.pdbx_strand_id
1 'polypeptide(L)'
;MLRRLVTGCGVALALFGGVAATSGLAQADTDPHEGGVAAGTWVFVKWYQGSNSMASFYQCNVDAQQQYPNHNYECRAAGDTLQLWVEY
;
A
#
# COMPACT_ATOMS: atom_id res chain seq x y z
N MET A 1 21.18 38.72 -26.05
CA MET A 1 20.05 38.63 -27.02
C MET A 1 19.85 37.12 -27.25
N LEU A 2 18.74 36.46 -26.97
CA LEU A 2 17.39 36.72 -27.47
C LEU A 2 16.36 35.83 -26.71
N ARG A 3 15.33 36.48 -26.17
CA ARG A 3 13.93 36.05 -25.94
C ARG A 3 13.58 34.79 -25.12
N ARG A 4 12.98 35.10 -23.94
CA ARG A 4 11.97 34.31 -23.22
C ARG A 4 10.91 33.76 -24.17
N LEU A 5 10.58 32.47 -24.03
CA LEU A 5 9.28 31.93 -24.40
C LEU A 5 8.61 31.41 -23.13
N VAL A 6 7.80 32.26 -22.51
CA VAL A 6 6.74 31.83 -21.61
C VAL A 6 5.64 31.31 -22.52
N THR A 7 5.45 30.00 -22.56
CA THR A 7 4.23 29.39 -23.12
C THR A 7 3.60 28.61 -21.98
N GLY A 8 2.66 29.27 -21.32
CA GLY A 8 1.73 28.59 -20.44
C GLY A 8 0.88 27.64 -21.29
N CYS A 9 0.83 26.38 -20.89
CA CYS A 9 -0.20 25.44 -21.32
C CYS A 9 -0.87 24.89 -20.06
N GLY A 10 -2.11 25.35 -19.87
CA GLY A 10 -3.23 24.68 -19.23
C GLY A 10 -2.95 23.74 -18.06
N VAL A 11 -3.40 24.17 -16.88
CA VAL A 11 -3.92 23.25 -15.87
C VAL A 11 -5.07 22.46 -16.52
N ALA A 12 -4.78 21.25 -17.00
CA ALA A 12 -5.82 20.27 -17.32
C ALA A 12 -6.00 19.42 -16.06
N LEU A 13 -6.93 19.88 -15.21
CA LEU A 13 -7.50 19.14 -14.11
C LEU A 13 -8.27 17.95 -14.70
N ALA A 14 -7.58 16.83 -14.93
CA ALA A 14 -8.21 15.59 -15.34
C ALA A 14 -8.37 14.70 -14.11
N LEU A 15 -9.43 14.96 -13.35
CA LEU A 15 -9.97 14.05 -12.34
C LEU A 15 -10.53 12.83 -13.06
N PHE A 16 -9.66 11.89 -13.42
CA PHE A 16 -10.10 10.54 -13.75
C PHE A 16 -10.28 9.78 -12.44
N GLY A 17 -11.50 9.92 -11.90
CA GLY A 17 -12.01 9.00 -10.90
C GLY A 17 -12.17 7.61 -11.49
N GLY A 18 -11.80 6.62 -10.69
CA GLY A 18 -12.30 5.25 -10.78
C GLY A 18 -11.78 4.44 -11.97
N VAL A 19 -10.72 3.67 -11.72
CA VAL A 19 -10.68 2.19 -11.74
C VAL A 19 -9.27 1.73 -12.05
N ALA A 20 -8.52 1.34 -11.02
CA ALA A 20 -7.43 0.40 -11.19
C ALA A 20 -7.70 -0.76 -10.25
N ALA A 21 -8.62 -1.63 -10.66
CA ALA A 21 -8.58 -3.03 -10.25
C ALA A 21 -7.28 -3.62 -10.82
N THR A 22 -6.18 -3.46 -10.09
CA THR A 22 -4.91 -4.12 -10.41
C THR A 22 -4.95 -5.52 -9.80
N SER A 23 -5.67 -6.42 -10.47
CA SER A 23 -5.48 -7.87 -10.33
C SER A 23 -4.16 -8.23 -11.03
N GLY A 24 -3.05 -7.95 -10.37
CA GLY A 24 -1.73 -8.26 -10.87
C GLY A 24 -0.70 -7.77 -9.88
N LEU A 25 -0.26 -8.67 -9.00
CA LEU A 25 1.00 -8.68 -8.26
C LEU A 25 1.80 -7.38 -8.33
N ALA A 26 1.24 -6.28 -7.82
CA ALA A 26 2.02 -5.12 -7.47
C ALA A 26 2.51 -5.44 -6.07
N GLN A 27 3.66 -6.12 -6.00
CA GLN A 27 4.52 -5.99 -4.85
C GLN A 27 4.96 -4.53 -4.87
N ALA A 28 4.07 -3.69 -4.33
CA ALA A 28 4.32 -2.31 -4.05
C ALA A 28 5.35 -2.34 -2.93
N ASP A 29 6.62 -2.46 -3.31
CA ASP A 29 7.76 -1.96 -2.55
C ASP A 29 7.71 -0.42 -2.58
N THR A 30 6.53 0.12 -2.32
CA THR A 30 6.38 1.51 -1.95
C THR A 30 6.60 1.44 -0.47
N ASP A 31 7.77 1.87 -0.02
CA ASP A 31 7.88 2.34 1.35
C ASP A 31 6.68 3.28 1.57
N PRO A 32 5.73 2.92 2.45
CA PRO A 32 4.51 3.68 2.63
C PRO A 32 4.80 5.10 3.17
N HIS A 33 6.04 5.40 3.55
CA HIS A 33 6.49 6.73 3.90
C HIS A 33 6.71 7.67 2.69
N GLU A 34 6.97 7.16 1.48
CA GLU A 34 7.39 8.01 0.34
C GLU A 34 6.26 8.36 -0.65
N GLY A 35 5.12 7.67 -0.58
CA GLY A 35 4.08 7.77 -1.60
C GLY A 35 2.68 7.97 -1.05
N GLY A 36 2.35 9.21 -0.62
CA GLY A 36 1.00 9.76 -0.41
C GLY A 36 -0.17 8.78 -0.33
N VAL A 37 -0.13 7.83 0.60
CA VAL A 37 -1.22 6.89 0.81
C VAL A 37 -2.35 7.68 1.47
N ALA A 38 -3.51 7.71 0.82
CA ALA A 38 -4.67 8.44 1.35
C ALA A 38 -5.14 7.78 2.66
N ALA A 39 -5.41 8.59 3.69
CA ALA A 39 -5.90 8.10 4.97
C ALA A 39 -7.11 7.16 4.80
N GLY A 40 -7.06 5.99 5.43
CA GLY A 40 -8.03 4.90 5.30
C GLY A 40 -7.69 3.87 4.22
N THR A 41 -6.49 3.91 3.61
CA THR A 41 -6.12 2.97 2.54
C THR A 41 -5.41 1.76 3.12
N TRP A 42 -5.89 0.57 2.77
CA TRP A 42 -5.26 -0.70 3.15
C TRP A 42 -4.16 -1.08 2.17
N VAL A 43 -2.94 -1.22 2.69
CA VAL A 43 -1.75 -1.59 1.91
C VAL A 43 -1.27 -2.97 2.33
N PHE A 44 -0.95 -3.81 1.35
CA PHE A 44 -0.29 -5.09 1.59
C PHE A 44 1.18 -4.86 1.91
N VAL A 45 1.65 -5.40 3.04
CA VAL A 45 3.02 -5.20 3.52
C VAL A 45 3.87 -6.44 3.34
N LYS A 46 3.38 -7.59 3.81
CA LYS A 46 4.19 -8.81 3.93
C LYS A 46 3.33 -10.05 3.94
N TRP A 47 3.88 -11.17 3.47
CA TRP A 47 3.24 -12.47 3.55
C TRP A 47 4.07 -13.44 4.42
N TYR A 48 3.39 -14.40 5.04
CA TYR A 48 3.94 -15.47 5.88
C TYR A 48 3.49 -16.82 5.32
N GLN A 49 4.38 -17.81 5.33
CA GLN A 49 4.03 -19.19 4.97
C GLN A 49 3.04 -19.78 5.98
N GLY A 50 2.02 -20.49 5.52
CA GLY A 50 1.05 -21.17 6.38
C GLY A 50 -0.05 -20.25 6.89
N SER A 51 -1.09 -20.07 6.08
CA SER A 51 -2.26 -19.23 6.39
C SER A 51 -3.02 -19.62 7.65
N ASN A 52 -2.98 -20.90 8.03
CA ASN A 52 -3.73 -21.46 9.17
C ASN A 52 -2.82 -21.84 10.35
N SER A 53 -1.54 -21.51 10.28
CA SER A 53 -0.59 -21.81 11.34
C SER A 53 -0.65 -20.77 12.44
N MET A 54 -0.83 -21.19 13.69
CA MET A 54 -0.80 -20.30 14.86
C MET A 54 0.50 -19.48 14.92
N ALA A 55 1.62 -20.08 14.53
CA ALA A 55 2.92 -19.41 14.47
C ALA A 55 2.93 -18.24 13.47
N SER A 56 2.31 -18.41 12.30
CA SER A 56 2.25 -17.39 11.25
C SER A 56 1.34 -16.23 11.65
N PHE A 57 0.20 -16.52 12.29
CA PHE A 57 -0.66 -15.50 12.89
C PHE A 57 0.04 -14.71 13.99
N TYR A 58 0.75 -15.40 14.88
CA TYR A 58 1.52 -14.75 15.93
C TYR A 58 2.58 -13.80 15.35
N GLN A 59 3.39 -14.29 14.41
CA GLN A 59 4.43 -13.46 13.78
C GLN A 59 3.83 -12.26 13.04
N CYS A 60 2.70 -12.46 12.33
CA CYS A 60 2.01 -11.36 11.65
C CYS A 60 1.59 -10.24 12.61
N ASN A 61 1.04 -10.60 13.78
CA ASN A 61 0.65 -9.62 14.79
C ASN A 61 1.85 -8.90 15.41
N VAL A 62 2.92 -9.64 15.73
CA VAL A 62 4.12 -9.06 16.33
C VAL A 62 4.80 -8.08 15.37
N ASP A 63 4.99 -8.47 14.10
CA ASP A 63 5.57 -7.61 13.09
C ASP A 63 4.71 -6.35 12.88
N ALA A 64 3.38 -6.50 12.82
CA ALA A 64 2.47 -5.37 12.66
C ALA A 64 2.57 -4.36 13.81
N GLN A 65 2.55 -4.83 15.06
CA GLN A 65 2.64 -3.95 16.23
C GLN A 65 4.00 -3.27 16.38
N GLN A 66 5.08 -3.96 16.01
CA GLN A 66 6.44 -3.42 16.13
C GLN A 66 6.76 -2.41 15.04
N GLN A 67 6.34 -2.68 13.80
CA GLN A 67 6.70 -1.88 12.63
C GLN A 67 5.69 -0.77 12.33
N TYR A 68 4.41 -0.97 12.67
CA TYR A 68 3.33 -0.03 12.39
C TYR A 68 2.54 0.35 13.65
N PRO A 69 3.22 0.92 14.67
CA PRO A 69 2.53 1.38 15.87
C PRO A 69 1.54 2.50 15.51
N ASN A 70 0.33 2.41 16.07
CA ASN A 70 -0.80 3.33 15.83
C ASN A 70 -1.51 3.21 14.47
N HIS A 71 -1.19 2.19 13.68
CA HIS A 71 -1.98 1.84 12.49
C HIS A 71 -2.92 0.69 12.79
N ASN A 72 -4.09 0.70 12.14
CA ASN A 72 -4.92 -0.50 12.10
C ASN A 72 -4.26 -1.53 11.17
N TYR A 73 -4.35 -2.80 11.53
CA TYR A 73 -3.75 -3.87 10.75
C TYR A 73 -4.62 -5.12 10.75
N GLU A 74 -4.49 -5.94 9.70
CA GLU A 74 -5.19 -7.20 9.52
C GLU A 74 -4.26 -8.29 9.01
N CYS A 75 -4.38 -9.48 9.60
CA CYS A 75 -3.72 -10.69 9.13
C CYS A 75 -4.75 -11.54 8.36
N ARG A 76 -4.72 -11.46 7.04
CA ARG A 76 -5.69 -12.10 6.14
C ARG A 76 -5.14 -13.41 5.58
N ALA A 77 -5.87 -14.51 5.74
CA ALA A 77 -5.53 -15.76 5.06
C ALA A 77 -5.80 -15.64 3.55
N ALA A 78 -4.81 -15.97 2.73
CA ALA A 78 -4.89 -15.96 1.28
C ALA A 78 -4.22 -17.24 0.73
N GLY A 79 -5.05 -18.24 0.41
CA GLY A 79 -4.59 -19.57 0.04
C GLY A 79 -3.77 -20.21 1.16
N ASP A 80 -2.54 -20.63 0.84
CA ASP A 80 -1.60 -21.22 1.81
C ASP A 80 -0.76 -20.18 2.57
N THR A 81 -0.99 -18.88 2.34
CA THR A 81 -0.22 -17.79 2.97
C THR A 81 -1.07 -16.91 3.87
N LEU A 82 -0.45 -16.32 4.88
CA LEU A 82 -1.04 -15.26 5.67
C LEU A 82 -0.49 -13.92 5.20
N GLN A 83 -1.33 -12.92 4.97
CA GLN A 83 -0.93 -11.59 4.49
C GLN A 83 -1.17 -10.54 5.57
N LEU A 84 -0.17 -9.71 5.84
CA LEU A 84 -0.29 -8.51 6.66
C LEU A 84 -0.74 -7.35 5.78
N TRP A 85 -1.86 -6.75 6.16
CA TRP A 85 -2.40 -5.53 5.58
C TRP A 85 -2.44 -4.44 6.66
N VAL A 86 -2.07 -3.22 6.31
CA VAL A 86 -2.01 -2.07 7.24
C VAL A 86 -2.77 -0.90 6.63
N GLU A 87 -3.54 -0.20 7.46
CA GLU A 87 -4.29 1.00 7.09
C GLU A 87 -3.42 2.25 7.33
N TYR A 88 -3.20 3.04 6.29
CA TYR A 88 -2.53 4.35 6.33
C TYR A 88 -3.53 5.48 6.17
#